data_AF-A0A8E2JMZ9-F1
#
_entry.id   AF-A0A8E2JMZ9-F1
#
_cell.length_a   1.000
_cell.length_b   1.000
_cell.length_c   1.000
_cell.angle_alpha   90.00
_cell.angle_beta   90.00
_cell.angle_gamma   90.00
#
_symmetry.space_group_name_H-M   'P 1'
#
loop_
_entity.id
_entity.type
_entity.pdbx_description
1 polymer ?
#
loop_
_entity_poly.entity_id
_entity_poly.type
_entity_poly.pdbx_seq_one_letter_code
_entity_poly.pdbx_strand_id
1 'polypeptide(L)'
;MDSSPLKPESIRHIPLTYTHTDSHNSALQLILTLKPEWRKSQETIEFVRFTDGITNTLLKAVNKLPELSERQVDREAVLLRAYGKGTDVLIDRERETLSHSLLARHGLAPPLLARFDNGLLYKFIEGSVCSPADLRRPEVWRGVARRLGEWHATLPISSISTEPGAPAPTTSLANGHAAGSGNGSGNSPPRSRSKRTASIEAIEKLTPTMPRPNIWTVMQKWILALPTSTPSERTRRDQLQKELEWLVKLFSSTTSKSFVFAHCDLLSGNVIIEPPTTPA
;
A
#
# COMPACT_ATOMS: atom_id res chain seq x y z
N MET A 1 13.18 18.05 22.48
CA MET A 1 12.75 16.89 21.67
C MET A 1 13.16 17.19 20.25
N ASP A 2 14.07 16.40 19.71
CA ASP A 2 14.69 16.61 18.40
C ASP A 2 13.63 16.50 17.29
N SER A 3 13.41 17.60 16.56
CA SER A 3 12.42 17.75 15.49
C SER A 3 13.05 17.58 14.10
N SER A 4 14.19 16.90 14.02
CA SER A 4 14.82 16.56 12.74
C SER A 4 13.93 15.56 11.98
N PRO A 5 13.73 15.71 10.65
CA PRO A 5 13.04 14.70 9.86
C PRO A 5 13.85 13.40 9.93
N LEU A 6 13.31 12.43 10.66
CA LEU A 6 13.89 11.10 10.82
C LEU A 6 14.14 10.52 9.43
N LYS A 7 15.41 10.34 9.06
CA LYS A 7 15.78 9.63 7.83
C LYS A 7 15.05 8.28 7.84
N PRO A 8 14.35 7.90 6.77
CA PRO A 8 13.84 6.54 6.66
C PRO A 8 15.05 5.63 6.81
N GLU A 9 15.03 4.70 7.77
CA GLU A 9 15.97 3.58 7.69
C GLU A 9 15.68 2.95 6.35
N SER A 10 16.67 2.98 5.45
CA SER A 10 16.51 2.45 4.11
C SER A 10 16.19 0.98 4.26
N ILE A 11 14.92 0.62 4.11
CA ILE A 11 14.53 -0.77 4.17
C ILE A 11 15.32 -1.55 3.13
N ARG A 12 15.86 -2.70 3.55
CA ARG A 12 16.63 -3.59 2.68
C ARG A 12 15.88 -3.82 1.38
N HIS A 13 16.54 -3.52 0.26
CA HIS A 13 16.03 -3.82 -1.08
C HIS A 13 16.71 -5.06 -1.62
N ILE A 14 15.89 -6.01 -2.08
CA ILE A 14 16.33 -7.22 -2.78
C ILE A 14 15.99 -7.02 -4.25
N PRO A 15 16.97 -6.91 -5.17
CA PRO A 15 16.75 -6.66 -6.59
C PRO A 15 16.34 -7.95 -7.33
N LEU A 16 15.26 -8.57 -6.86
CA LEU A 16 14.66 -9.77 -7.42
C LEU A 16 13.16 -9.55 -7.61
N THR A 17 12.55 -10.34 -8.49
CA THR A 17 11.13 -10.25 -8.85
C THR A 17 10.46 -11.59 -8.60
N TYR A 18 9.26 -11.57 -8.01
CA TYR A 18 8.39 -12.74 -7.93
C TYR A 18 7.64 -12.92 -9.26
N THR A 19 7.57 -14.15 -9.78
CA THR A 19 6.84 -14.46 -11.03
C THR A 19 5.82 -15.57 -10.82
N HIS A 20 4.68 -15.50 -11.52
CA HIS A 20 3.66 -16.54 -11.42
C HIS A 20 4.03 -17.81 -12.19
N THR A 21 4.77 -17.67 -13.29
CA THR A 21 5.22 -18.79 -14.13
C THR A 21 6.23 -19.68 -13.41
N ASP A 22 7.00 -19.11 -12.47
CA ASP A 22 7.96 -19.82 -11.66
C ASP A 22 7.82 -19.43 -10.17
N SER A 23 6.59 -19.63 -9.66
CA SER A 23 6.17 -19.17 -8.33
C SER A 23 7.06 -19.69 -7.21
N HIS A 24 7.38 -20.99 -7.24
CA HIS A 24 8.17 -21.61 -6.18
C HIS A 24 9.62 -21.11 -6.17
N ASN A 25 10.35 -21.19 -7.29
CA ASN A 25 11.76 -20.81 -7.30
C ASN A 25 11.95 -19.30 -7.09
N SER A 26 11.10 -18.46 -7.70
CA SER A 26 11.20 -17.01 -7.49
C SER A 26 10.93 -16.61 -6.04
N ALA A 27 9.96 -17.24 -5.37
CA ALA A 27 9.73 -17.05 -3.94
C ALA A 27 10.91 -17.58 -3.10
N LEU A 28 11.45 -18.76 -3.43
CA LEU A 28 12.57 -19.37 -2.73
C LEU A 28 13.83 -18.50 -2.78
N GLN A 29 14.18 -17.95 -3.95
CA GLN A 29 15.33 -17.04 -4.07
C GLN A 29 15.15 -15.78 -3.21
N LEU A 30 13.95 -15.21 -3.16
CA LEU A 30 13.63 -14.08 -2.29
C LEU A 30 13.82 -14.44 -0.81
N ILE A 31 13.27 -15.58 -0.36
CA ILE A 31 13.38 -16.04 1.02
C ILE A 31 14.82 -16.36 1.41
N LEU A 32 15.58 -17.08 0.58
CA LEU A 32 16.97 -17.41 0.85
C LEU A 32 17.90 -16.20 0.78
N THR A 33 17.53 -15.15 0.05
CA THR A 33 18.25 -13.87 0.08
C THR A 33 17.97 -13.13 1.40
N LEU A 34 16.73 -13.20 1.88
CA LEU A 34 16.33 -12.58 3.15
C LEU A 34 16.93 -13.31 4.36
N LYS A 35 16.84 -14.65 4.37
CA LYS A 35 17.23 -15.59 5.42
C LYS A 35 18.28 -16.60 4.88
N PRO A 36 19.54 -16.19 4.66
CA PRO A 36 20.58 -17.07 4.10
C PRO A 36 20.81 -18.35 4.90
N GLU A 37 20.58 -18.31 6.21
CA GLU A 37 20.69 -19.43 7.12
C GLU A 37 19.74 -20.59 6.77
N TRP A 38 18.61 -20.33 6.11
CA TRP A 38 17.67 -21.36 5.64
C TRP A 38 18.19 -22.18 4.46
N ARG A 39 19.30 -21.77 3.83
CA ARG A 39 19.87 -22.48 2.65
C ARG A 39 20.30 -23.91 2.97
N LYS A 40 20.67 -24.19 4.22
CA LYS A 40 21.10 -25.54 4.65
C LYS A 40 19.94 -26.50 4.85
N SER A 41 18.72 -26.00 5.03
CA SER A 41 17.50 -26.78 5.24
C SER A 41 16.43 -26.44 4.20
N GLN A 42 16.86 -26.15 2.97
CA GLN A 42 15.99 -25.64 1.92
C GLN A 42 14.82 -26.58 1.61
N GLU A 43 15.03 -27.89 1.75
CA GLU A 43 14.07 -28.96 1.58
C GLU A 43 12.91 -28.94 2.59
N THR A 44 13.10 -28.27 3.73
CA THR A 44 12.07 -28.10 4.77
C THR A 44 11.31 -26.77 4.64
N ILE A 45 11.64 -25.96 3.63
CA ILE A 45 10.94 -24.72 3.34
C ILE A 45 9.64 -25.02 2.61
N GLU A 46 8.54 -24.55 3.16
CA GLU A 46 7.23 -24.66 2.55
C GLU A 46 6.61 -23.28 2.29
N PHE A 47 5.82 -23.20 1.22
CA PHE A 47 5.06 -22.02 0.86
C PHE A 47 3.57 -22.31 0.92
N VAL A 48 2.86 -21.61 1.80
CA VAL A 48 1.40 -21.66 1.90
C VAL A 48 0.83 -20.43 1.19
N ARG A 49 0.00 -20.63 0.17
CA ARG A 49 -0.66 -19.54 -0.56
C ARG A 49 -1.95 -19.14 0.14
N PHE A 50 -2.14 -17.84 0.37
CA PHE A 50 -3.43 -17.30 0.79
C PHE A 50 -4.23 -16.86 -0.44
N THR A 51 -5.51 -17.25 -0.48
CA THR A 51 -6.41 -17.05 -1.63
C THR A 51 -7.38 -15.89 -1.45
N ASP A 52 -7.46 -15.30 -0.25
CA ASP A 52 -8.49 -14.30 0.08
C ASP A 52 -8.17 -12.88 -0.43
N GLY A 53 -7.01 -12.69 -1.06
CA GLY A 53 -6.60 -11.42 -1.66
C GLY A 53 -7.14 -11.26 -3.09
N ILE A 54 -7.71 -10.09 -3.39
CA ILE A 54 -8.28 -9.79 -4.72
C ILE A 54 -7.17 -9.49 -5.74
N THR A 55 -6.19 -8.68 -5.37
CA THR A 55 -5.24 -8.07 -6.32
C THR A 55 -3.81 -8.59 -6.21
N ASN A 56 -3.36 -8.97 -5.01
CA ASN A 56 -1.96 -9.31 -4.74
C ASN A 56 -1.79 -10.81 -4.50
N THR A 57 -0.63 -11.36 -4.85
CA THR A 57 -0.25 -12.71 -4.42
C THR A 57 0.34 -12.63 -3.02
N LEU A 58 -0.20 -13.44 -2.10
CA LEU A 58 0.31 -13.55 -0.74
C LEU A 58 0.73 -14.99 -0.44
N LEU A 59 1.99 -15.20 -0.09
CA LEU A 59 2.57 -16.47 0.29
C LEU A 59 3.14 -16.37 1.71
N LYS A 60 2.86 -17.36 2.56
CA LYS A 60 3.55 -17.58 3.83
C LYS A 60 4.67 -18.58 3.61
N ALA A 61 5.91 -18.14 3.80
CA ALA A 61 7.09 -18.99 3.81
C ALA A 61 7.39 -19.44 5.24
N VAL A 62 7.53 -20.74 5.44
CA VAL A 62 7.91 -21.36 6.72
C VAL A 62 9.08 -22.31 6.51
N ASN A 63 9.90 -22.49 7.53
CA ASN A 63 10.97 -23.49 7.56
C ASN A 63 10.65 -24.49 8.65
N LYS A 64 10.16 -25.68 8.25
CA LYS A 64 9.69 -26.73 9.17
C LYS A 64 10.84 -27.61 9.64
N LEU A 65 11.76 -26.99 10.38
CA LEU A 65 12.83 -27.73 11.04
C LEU A 65 12.23 -28.71 12.08
N PRO A 66 12.70 -29.97 12.14
CA PRO A 66 12.18 -30.97 13.07
C PRO A 66 12.24 -30.57 14.55
N GLU A 67 13.16 -29.66 14.91
CA GLU A 67 13.34 -29.21 16.30
C GLU A 67 12.38 -28.08 16.70
N LEU A 68 11.62 -27.51 15.76
CA LEU A 68 10.72 -26.39 16.01
C LEU A 68 9.27 -26.85 16.18
N SER A 69 8.62 -26.36 17.23
CA SER A 69 7.15 -26.44 17.37
C SER A 69 6.45 -25.58 16.32
N GLU A 70 5.19 -25.89 16.00
CA GLU A 70 4.37 -25.11 15.05
C GLU A 70 4.35 -23.61 15.39
N ARG A 71 4.25 -23.27 16.69
CA ARG A 71 4.29 -21.88 17.15
C ARG A 71 5.62 -21.18 16.86
N GLN A 72 6.74 -21.90 16.99
CA GLN A 72 8.06 -21.36 16.66
C GLN A 72 8.22 -21.19 15.14
N VAL A 73 7.71 -22.14 14.36
CA VAL A 73 7.67 -22.06 12.90
C VAL A 73 6.89 -20.82 12.46
N ASP A 74 5.70 -20.60 13.03
CA ASP A 74 4.86 -19.44 12.71
C ASP A 74 5.48 -18.11 13.13
N ARG A 75 6.21 -18.09 14.24
CA ARG A 75 6.92 -16.89 14.71
C ARG A 75 8.07 -16.48 13.78
N GLU A 76 8.71 -17.46 13.12
CA GLU A 76 9.77 -17.24 12.13
C GLU A 76 9.22 -17.10 10.70
N ALA A 77 7.91 -17.25 10.50
CA ALA A 77 7.29 -17.21 9.18
C ALA A 77 7.38 -15.82 8.53
N VAL A 78 7.61 -15.84 7.23
CA VAL A 78 7.73 -14.63 6.40
C VAL A 78 6.56 -14.57 5.43
N LEU A 79 5.87 -13.43 5.39
CA LEU A 79 4.89 -13.13 4.35
C LEU A 79 5.58 -12.46 3.16
N LEU A 80 5.41 -13.07 1.99
CA LEU A 80 5.76 -12.53 0.69
C LEU A 80 4.49 -12.02 0.02
N ARG A 81 4.40 -10.71 -0.17
CA ARG A 81 3.32 -10.05 -0.93
C ARG A 81 3.88 -9.52 -2.23
N ALA A 82 3.50 -10.13 -3.35
CA ALA A 82 3.81 -9.64 -4.68
C ALA A 82 2.65 -8.82 -5.25
N TYR A 83 2.96 -7.69 -5.86
CA TYR A 83 2.00 -6.73 -6.40
C TYR A 83 1.25 -7.31 -7.61
N GLY A 84 -0.05 -7.06 -7.68
CA GLY A 84 -0.90 -7.42 -8.83
C GLY A 84 -0.54 -6.65 -10.10
N LYS A 85 -0.61 -7.33 -11.25
CA LYS A 85 -0.37 -6.70 -12.56
C LYS A 85 -1.34 -5.54 -12.79
N GLY A 86 -0.81 -4.36 -13.16
CA GLY A 86 -1.61 -3.19 -13.54
C GLY A 86 -2.18 -2.38 -12.39
N THR A 87 -1.84 -2.71 -11.13
CA THR A 87 -2.37 -1.97 -9.97
C THR A 87 -1.59 -0.68 -9.65
N ASP A 88 -0.46 -0.43 -10.30
CA ASP A 88 0.40 0.74 -10.09
C ASP A 88 -0.23 2.06 -10.59
N VAL A 89 -1.27 1.97 -11.43
CA VAL A 89 -2.07 3.15 -11.83
C VAL A 89 -2.81 3.73 -10.61
N LEU A 90 -3.25 2.85 -9.72
CA LEU A 90 -4.07 3.20 -8.55
C LEU A 90 -3.24 3.29 -7.27
N ILE A 91 -2.18 2.51 -7.15
CA ILE A 91 -1.41 2.35 -5.90
C ILE A 91 0.01 2.93 -6.07
N ASP A 92 0.34 3.88 -5.19
CA ASP A 92 1.70 4.39 -5.03
C ASP A 92 2.48 3.48 -4.07
N ARG A 93 3.45 2.72 -4.62
CA ARG A 93 4.23 1.72 -3.88
C ARG A 93 5.24 2.31 -2.92
N GLU A 94 5.79 3.46 -3.26
CA GLU A 94 6.71 4.17 -2.39
C GLU A 94 5.95 4.66 -1.15
N ARG A 95 4.78 5.29 -1.37
CA ARG A 95 3.89 5.68 -0.28
C ARG A 95 3.38 4.49 0.53
N GLU A 96 3.03 3.37 -0.11
CA GLU A 96 2.64 2.12 0.58
C GLU A 96 3.76 1.63 1.51
N THR A 97 5.00 1.59 1.01
CA THR A 97 6.19 1.17 1.79
C THR A 97 6.47 2.11 2.96
N LEU A 98 6.40 3.43 2.73
CA LEU A 98 6.59 4.45 3.78
C LEU A 98 5.50 4.35 4.85
N SER A 99 4.24 4.21 4.44
CA SER A 99 3.08 4.05 5.32
C SER A 99 3.22 2.81 6.19
N HIS A 100 3.59 1.66 5.60
CA HIS A 100 3.80 0.41 6.32
C HIS A 100 4.95 0.53 7.32
N SER A 101 6.07 1.12 6.91
CA SER A 101 7.24 1.30 7.78
C SER A 101 6.92 2.17 8.98
N LEU A 102 6.14 3.25 8.78
CA LEU A 102 5.65 4.10 9.87
C LEU A 102 4.76 3.31 10.83
N LEU A 103 3.75 2.60 10.30
CA LEU A 103 2.86 1.76 11.12
C LEU A 103 3.65 0.73 11.95
N ALA A 104 4.64 0.06 11.35
CA ALA A 104 5.44 -0.95 12.03
C ALA A 104 6.25 -0.38 13.19
N ARG A 105 6.80 0.83 13.05
CA ARG A 105 7.54 1.53 14.11
C ARG A 105 6.66 1.88 15.32
N HIS A 106 5.37 2.10 15.08
CA HIS A 106 4.38 2.34 16.13
C HIS A 106 3.74 1.05 16.67
N GLY A 107 4.17 -0.13 16.22
CA GLY A 107 3.57 -1.41 16.63
C GLY A 107 2.16 -1.62 16.07
N LEU A 108 1.82 -0.93 14.98
CA LEU A 108 0.50 -0.92 14.35
C LEU A 108 0.43 -1.73 13.04
N ALA A 109 1.58 -2.25 12.59
CA ALA A 109 1.73 -3.18 11.48
C ALA A 109 2.87 -4.16 11.78
N PRO A 110 2.92 -5.33 11.11
CA PRO A 110 4.04 -6.24 11.28
C PRO A 110 5.34 -5.61 10.76
N PRO A 111 6.51 -5.94 11.35
CA PRO A 111 7.81 -5.51 10.86
C PRO A 111 8.01 -5.83 9.38
N LEU A 112 8.40 -4.81 8.61
CA LEU A 112 8.78 -4.95 7.21
C LEU A 112 10.24 -5.40 7.17
N LEU A 113 10.50 -6.56 6.56
CA LEU A 113 11.81 -7.22 6.56
C LEU A 113 12.65 -6.80 5.36
N ALA A 114 12.02 -6.69 4.19
CA ALA A 114 12.64 -6.20 2.97
C ALA A 114 11.56 -5.76 1.95
N ARG A 115 11.98 -4.96 0.97
CA ARG A 115 11.24 -4.75 -0.28
C ARG A 115 11.95 -5.47 -1.43
N PHE A 116 11.20 -5.90 -2.42
CA PHE A 116 11.73 -6.42 -3.69
C PHE A 116 11.04 -5.74 -4.86
N ASP A 117 11.51 -5.96 -6.10
CA ASP A 117 11.18 -5.09 -7.24
C ASP A 117 9.68 -5.00 -7.52
N ASN A 118 8.94 -6.05 -7.20
CA ASN A 118 7.48 -6.10 -7.33
C ASN A 118 6.78 -6.56 -6.06
N GLY A 119 7.28 -6.21 -4.87
CA GLY A 119 6.57 -6.55 -3.64
C GLY A 119 7.30 -6.27 -2.32
N LEU A 120 6.75 -6.85 -1.26
CA LEU A 120 7.17 -6.67 0.13
C LEU A 120 7.33 -8.02 0.84
N LEU A 121 8.32 -8.09 1.73
CA LEU A 121 8.54 -9.17 2.68
C LEU A 121 8.33 -8.62 4.10
N TYR A 122 7.39 -9.18 4.86
CA TYR A 122 7.10 -8.75 6.24
C TYR A 122 6.79 -9.94 7.13
N LYS A 123 6.82 -9.73 8.44
CA LYS A 123 6.56 -10.78 9.42
C LYS A 123 5.10 -11.26 9.37
N PHE A 124 4.89 -12.57 9.51
CA PHE A 124 3.55 -13.14 9.69
C PHE A 124 2.95 -12.71 11.03
N ILE A 125 1.65 -12.44 11.04
CA ILE A 125 0.85 -12.23 12.26
C ILE A 125 -0.06 -13.43 12.43
N GLU A 126 0.04 -14.08 13.59
CA GLU A 126 -0.83 -15.18 13.97
C GLU A 126 -2.25 -14.66 14.26
N GLY A 127 -3.25 -15.37 13.75
CA GLY A 127 -4.64 -15.04 13.99
C GLY A 127 -5.57 -15.58 12.92
N SER A 128 -6.84 -15.23 13.07
CA SER A 128 -7.89 -15.58 12.12
C SER A 128 -8.41 -14.34 11.41
N VAL A 129 -8.61 -14.44 10.09
CA VAL A 129 -9.15 -13.33 9.28
C VAL A 129 -10.64 -13.16 9.60
N CYS A 130 -11.09 -11.93 9.84
CA CYS A 130 -12.49 -11.65 10.12
C CYS A 130 -13.39 -11.92 8.93
N SER A 131 -14.54 -12.54 9.20
CA SER A 131 -15.68 -12.52 8.29
C SER A 131 -16.56 -11.27 8.47
N PRO A 132 -17.47 -10.95 7.53
CA PRO A 132 -18.48 -9.92 7.75
C PRO A 132 -19.41 -10.21 8.94
N ALA A 133 -19.56 -11.48 9.35
CA ALA A 133 -20.30 -11.83 10.56
C ALA A 133 -19.53 -11.46 11.83
N ASP A 134 -18.21 -11.62 11.82
CA ASP A 134 -17.37 -11.28 12.98
C ASP A 134 -17.40 -9.80 13.32
N LEU A 135 -17.41 -8.93 12.30
CA LEU A 135 -17.47 -7.47 12.51
C LEU A 135 -18.73 -7.00 13.24
N ARG A 136 -19.79 -7.81 13.33
CA ARG A 136 -21.01 -7.47 14.09
C ARG A 136 -20.87 -7.77 15.57
N ARG A 137 -19.86 -8.56 15.98
CA ARG A 137 -19.63 -8.96 17.36
C ARG A 137 -19.07 -7.79 18.18
N PRO A 138 -19.65 -7.45 19.34
CA PRO A 138 -19.23 -6.30 20.14
C PRO A 138 -17.75 -6.29 20.56
N GLU A 139 -17.18 -7.46 20.81
CA GLU A 139 -15.78 -7.62 21.15
C GLU A 139 -14.85 -7.33 19.96
N VAL A 140 -15.28 -7.61 18.73
CA VAL A 140 -14.49 -7.39 17.51
C VAL A 140 -14.54 -5.92 17.09
N TRP A 141 -15.73 -5.35 16.86
CA TRP A 141 -15.79 -3.97 16.36
C TRP A 141 -15.28 -2.95 17.36
N ARG A 142 -15.40 -3.20 18.67
CA ARG A 142 -14.76 -2.33 19.68
C ARG A 142 -13.25 -2.40 19.62
N GLY A 143 -12.68 -3.59 19.36
CA GLY A 143 -11.25 -3.76 19.11
C GLY A 143 -10.80 -2.98 17.88
N VAL A 144 -11.52 -3.11 16.77
CA VAL A 144 -11.27 -2.37 15.52
C VAL A 144 -11.35 -0.86 15.75
N ALA A 145 -12.40 -0.37 16.40
CA ALA A 145 -12.58 1.06 16.68
C ALA A 145 -11.47 1.62 17.58
N ARG A 146 -11.03 0.86 18.59
CA ARG A 146 -9.90 1.23 19.44
C ARG A 146 -8.61 1.33 18.62
N ARG A 147 -8.31 0.34 17.79
CA ARG A 147 -7.09 0.32 16.96
C ARG A 147 -7.08 1.45 15.92
N LEU A 148 -8.22 1.74 15.30
CA LEU A 148 -8.36 2.92 14.43
C LEU A 148 -8.18 4.23 15.20
N GLY A 149 -8.71 4.31 16.43
CA GLY A 149 -8.48 5.45 17.31
C GLY A 149 -6.99 5.68 17.60
N GLU A 150 -6.24 4.60 17.86
CA GLU A 150 -4.79 4.64 18.02
C GLU A 150 -4.09 5.14 16.75
N TRP A 151 -4.45 4.62 15.57
CA TRP A 151 -3.90 5.09 14.29
C TRP A 151 -4.11 6.59 14.12
N HIS A 152 -5.37 7.04 14.28
CA HIS A 152 -5.75 8.43 14.07
C HIS A 152 -5.10 9.39 15.07
N ALA A 153 -4.80 8.93 16.29
CA ALA A 153 -4.23 9.76 17.34
C ALA A 153 -2.68 9.82 17.32
N THR A 154 -2.01 8.77 16.81
CA THR A 154 -0.55 8.62 16.98
C THR A 154 0.25 8.83 15.69
N LEU A 155 -0.35 8.62 14.53
CA LEU A 155 0.37 8.63 13.25
C LEU A 155 0.35 10.04 12.61
N PRO A 156 1.52 10.65 12.37
CA PRO A 156 1.61 11.97 11.75
C PRO A 156 1.23 11.92 10.26
N ILE A 157 0.32 12.80 9.84
CA ILE A 157 -0.06 12.95 8.42
C ILE A 157 1.10 13.46 7.55
N SER A 158 1.99 14.26 8.11
CA SER A 158 3.14 14.86 7.42
C SER A 158 4.16 13.83 6.94
N SER A 159 4.12 12.60 7.45
CA SER A 159 4.99 11.51 6.99
C SER A 159 4.56 10.91 5.65
N ILE A 160 3.31 11.12 5.22
CA ILE A 160 2.76 10.56 3.97
C ILE A 160 2.04 11.58 3.10
N SER A 161 2.00 12.84 3.55
CA SER A 161 1.36 13.94 2.85
C SER A 161 2.24 15.18 2.88
N THR A 162 2.14 15.98 1.83
CA THR A 162 2.78 17.30 1.73
C THR A 162 1.79 18.40 2.12
N GLU A 163 2.31 19.43 2.78
CA GLU A 163 1.54 20.62 3.15
C GLU A 163 1.07 21.41 1.91
N PRO A 164 -0.05 22.15 2.03
CA PRO A 164 -0.52 23.06 0.98
C PRO A 164 0.56 24.06 0.55
N GLY A 165 0.83 24.14 -0.75
CA GLY A 165 1.80 25.10 -1.33
C GLY A 165 3.26 24.64 -1.36
N ALA A 166 3.58 23.45 -0.84
CA ALA A 166 4.86 22.82 -1.12
C ALA A 166 4.94 22.47 -2.63
N PRO A 167 6.08 22.68 -3.31
CA PRO A 167 6.25 22.22 -4.68
C PRO A 167 5.97 20.71 -4.71
N ALA A 168 5.09 20.28 -5.62
CA ALA A 168 4.80 18.86 -5.78
C ALA A 168 6.13 18.09 -5.83
N PRO A 169 6.34 17.04 -5.01
CA PRO A 169 7.59 16.33 -5.00
C PRO A 169 7.90 15.89 -6.43
N THR A 170 9.09 16.23 -6.89
CA THR A 170 9.65 15.81 -8.20
C THR A 170 9.97 14.32 -8.23
N THR A 171 9.47 13.53 -7.27
CA THR A 171 9.57 12.07 -7.32
C THR A 171 8.92 11.58 -8.60
N SER A 172 9.71 10.78 -9.30
CA SER A 172 9.61 10.52 -10.72
C SER A 172 8.30 9.83 -11.09
N LEU A 173 7.33 10.62 -11.54
CA LEU A 173 6.29 10.15 -12.46
C LEU A 173 6.90 10.07 -13.87
N ALA A 174 7.79 9.11 -14.03
CA ALA A 174 8.16 8.52 -15.29
C ALA A 174 7.84 7.03 -15.17
N ASN A 175 6.83 6.58 -15.90
CA ASN A 175 6.70 5.17 -16.26
C ASN A 175 7.97 4.79 -17.03
N GLY A 176 8.93 4.19 -16.32
CA GLY A 176 10.11 3.59 -16.92
C GLY A 176 9.72 2.33 -17.68
N HIS A 177 9.20 2.47 -18.89
CA HIS A 177 9.48 1.47 -19.91
C HIS A 177 10.93 1.69 -20.37
N ALA A 178 11.85 0.88 -19.84
CA ALA A 178 13.08 0.59 -20.55
C ALA A 178 12.71 -0.25 -21.78
N ALA A 179 12.32 0.42 -22.87
CA ALA A 179 12.35 -0.16 -24.19
C ALA A 179 13.78 -0.02 -24.72
N GLY A 180 14.30 -1.11 -25.27
CA GLY A 180 15.68 -1.25 -25.71
C GLY A 180 16.13 -0.19 -26.71
N SER A 181 17.46 -0.01 -26.71
CA SER A 181 18.22 0.78 -27.66
C SER A 181 17.79 0.49 -29.11
N GLY A 182 17.28 1.52 -29.79
CA GLY A 182 16.94 1.50 -31.21
C GLY A 182 16.96 2.93 -31.75
N ASN A 183 18.00 3.26 -32.52
CA ASN A 183 18.15 4.54 -33.21
C ASN A 183 17.00 4.75 -34.20
N GLY A 184 16.29 5.87 -34.10
CA GLY A 184 15.29 6.28 -35.08
C GLY A 184 14.84 7.73 -34.85
N SER A 185 15.29 8.62 -35.73
CA SER A 185 14.87 10.02 -35.81
C SER A 185 13.38 10.13 -36.20
N GLY A 186 12.58 10.79 -35.36
CA GLY A 186 11.18 11.06 -35.66
C GLY A 186 10.56 12.11 -34.72
N ASN A 187 10.21 13.27 -35.27
CA ASN A 187 9.45 14.33 -34.58
C ASN A 187 8.12 13.78 -34.04
N SER A 188 7.93 13.82 -32.71
CA SER A 188 6.63 13.58 -32.06
C SER A 188 6.20 14.82 -31.26
N PRO A 189 4.91 15.22 -31.28
CA PRO A 189 4.45 16.49 -30.71
C PRO A 189 4.29 16.45 -29.18
N PRO A 190 4.33 17.62 -28.48
CA PRO A 190 4.33 17.70 -27.02
C PRO A 190 2.89 17.61 -26.46
N ARG A 191 2.26 16.43 -26.46
CA ARG A 191 0.85 16.27 -26.02
C ARG A 191 0.65 15.82 -24.57
N SER A 192 1.71 15.53 -23.81
CA SER A 192 1.61 14.92 -22.47
C SER A 192 1.67 15.92 -21.29
N ARG A 193 2.51 16.96 -21.39
CA ARG A 193 2.73 17.91 -20.28
C ARG A 193 1.53 18.81 -19.96
N SER A 194 0.84 19.32 -20.97
CA SER A 194 -0.26 20.29 -20.81
C SER A 194 -1.49 19.72 -20.07
N LYS A 195 -1.89 18.47 -20.36
CA LYS A 195 -3.02 17.81 -19.67
C LYS A 195 -2.73 17.55 -18.19
N ARG A 196 -1.47 17.26 -17.86
CA ARG A 196 -1.01 17.03 -16.49
C ARG A 196 -1.01 18.31 -15.65
N THR A 197 -0.64 19.45 -16.24
CA THR A 197 -0.75 20.75 -15.58
C THR A 197 -2.20 21.10 -15.28
N ALA A 198 -3.12 20.92 -16.24
CA ALA A 198 -4.54 21.17 -16.04
C ALA A 198 -5.18 20.27 -14.95
N SER A 199 -4.74 19.01 -14.84
CA SER A 199 -5.18 18.12 -13.76
C SER A 199 -4.74 18.56 -12.36
N ILE A 200 -3.51 19.08 -12.26
CA ILE A 200 -2.94 19.55 -10.99
C ILE A 200 -3.63 20.85 -10.56
N GLU A 201 -3.87 21.76 -11.51
CA GLU A 201 -4.62 22.99 -11.25
C GLU A 201 -6.08 22.73 -10.83
N ALA A 202 -6.75 21.73 -11.42
CA ALA A 202 -8.10 21.34 -11.01
C ALA A 202 -8.13 20.78 -9.57
N ILE A 203 -7.15 19.95 -9.22
CA ILE A 203 -6.95 19.45 -7.85
C ILE A 203 -6.66 20.61 -6.88
N GLU A 204 -5.86 21.58 -7.30
CA GLU A 204 -5.48 22.75 -6.50
C GLU A 204 -6.62 23.68 -6.21
N LYS A 205 -7.47 23.93 -7.21
CA LYS A 205 -8.66 24.77 -7.03
C LYS A 205 -9.69 24.12 -6.10
N LEU A 206 -9.80 22.80 -6.13
CA LEU A 206 -10.83 22.07 -5.38
C LEU A 206 -10.50 21.98 -3.88
N THR A 207 -9.22 21.76 -3.53
CA THR A 207 -8.78 21.65 -2.14
C THR A 207 -7.45 22.40 -1.93
N PRO A 208 -7.46 23.74 -1.93
CA PRO A 208 -6.24 24.55 -1.92
C PRO A 208 -5.50 24.50 -0.58
N THR A 209 -6.21 24.32 0.53
CA THR A 209 -5.68 24.37 1.90
C THR A 209 -5.53 23.01 2.56
N MET A 210 -5.71 21.92 1.80
CA MET A 210 -5.69 20.56 2.34
C MET A 210 -4.39 19.82 2.01
N PRO A 211 -3.85 19.01 2.93
CA PRO A 211 -2.68 18.18 2.67
C PRO A 211 -2.95 17.18 1.55
N ARG A 212 -1.90 16.81 0.81
CA ARG A 212 -2.00 15.89 -0.33
C ARG A 212 -1.00 14.74 -0.22
N PRO A 213 -1.36 13.54 -0.68
CA PRO A 213 -2.66 13.14 -1.22
C PRO A 213 -3.74 12.96 -0.14
N ASN A 214 -4.98 13.35 -0.44
CA ASN A 214 -6.18 13.10 0.37
C ASN A 214 -7.32 12.50 -0.48
N ILE A 215 -8.44 12.13 0.15
CA ILE A 215 -9.58 11.47 -0.52
C ILE A 215 -10.09 12.24 -1.74
N TRP A 216 -10.19 13.56 -1.68
CA TRP A 216 -10.66 14.42 -2.76
C TRP A 216 -9.69 14.39 -3.94
N THR A 217 -8.40 14.55 -3.66
CA THR A 217 -7.36 14.54 -4.70
C THR A 217 -7.23 13.16 -5.38
N VAL A 218 -7.47 12.08 -4.63
CA VAL A 218 -7.47 10.71 -5.18
C VAL A 218 -8.68 10.49 -6.07
N MET A 219 -9.89 10.87 -5.64
CA MET A 219 -11.10 10.79 -6.48
C MET A 219 -10.95 11.62 -7.77
N GLN A 220 -10.40 12.83 -7.67
CA GLN A 220 -10.12 13.68 -8.82
C GLN A 220 -9.14 13.00 -9.80
N LYS A 221 -8.06 12.39 -9.29
CA LYS A 221 -7.11 11.62 -10.09
C LYS A 221 -7.83 10.48 -10.84
N TRP A 222 -8.72 9.75 -10.19
CA TRP A 222 -9.47 8.65 -10.80
C TRP A 222 -10.44 9.13 -11.88
N ILE A 223 -11.21 10.20 -11.63
CA ILE A 223 -12.12 10.78 -12.63
C ILE A 223 -11.34 11.22 -13.88
N LEU A 224 -10.16 11.81 -13.70
CA LEU A 224 -9.32 12.26 -14.82
C LEU A 224 -8.67 11.10 -15.60
N ALA A 225 -8.54 9.92 -14.98
CA ALA A 225 -8.02 8.72 -15.64
C ALA A 225 -9.09 7.99 -16.46
N LEU A 226 -10.37 8.36 -16.35
CA LEU A 226 -11.44 7.76 -17.15
C LEU A 226 -11.25 8.05 -18.65
N PRO A 227 -11.67 7.13 -19.54
CA PRO A 227 -11.61 7.33 -20.97
C PRO A 227 -12.48 8.51 -21.42
N THR A 228 -12.15 9.10 -22.56
CA THR A 228 -12.82 10.32 -23.09
C THR A 228 -13.01 10.29 -24.60
N SER A 229 -12.85 9.12 -25.21
CA SER A 229 -12.86 8.92 -26.65
C SER A 229 -14.27 9.10 -27.21
N THR A 230 -15.29 8.63 -26.50
CA THR A 230 -16.69 8.72 -26.93
C THR A 230 -17.45 9.87 -26.26
N PRO A 231 -18.56 10.36 -26.86
CA PRO A 231 -19.42 11.36 -26.23
C PRO A 231 -20.00 10.89 -24.89
N SER A 232 -20.36 9.60 -24.76
CA SER A 232 -20.90 9.03 -23.52
C SER A 232 -19.84 8.98 -22.42
N GLU A 233 -18.60 8.62 -22.75
CA GLU A 233 -17.46 8.66 -21.83
C GLU A 233 -17.19 10.07 -21.29
N ARG A 234 -17.18 11.08 -22.18
CA ARG A 234 -17.03 12.48 -21.77
C ARG A 234 -18.17 12.93 -20.85
N THR A 235 -19.39 12.61 -21.22
CA THR A 235 -20.59 12.93 -20.42
C THR A 235 -20.51 12.31 -19.03
N ARG A 236 -20.09 11.03 -18.93
CA ARG A 236 -19.94 10.33 -17.65
C ARG A 236 -18.88 11.00 -16.78
N ARG A 237 -17.74 11.36 -17.36
CA ARG A 237 -16.67 12.06 -16.63
C ARG A 237 -17.13 13.43 -16.13
N ASP A 238 -17.84 14.19 -16.95
CA ASP A 238 -18.34 15.51 -16.57
C ASP A 238 -19.40 15.42 -15.47
N GLN A 239 -20.23 14.37 -15.47
CA GLN A 239 -21.16 14.10 -14.37
C GLN A 239 -20.41 13.82 -13.06
N LEU A 240 -19.42 12.91 -13.08
CA LEU A 240 -18.64 12.57 -11.89
C LEU A 240 -17.85 13.77 -11.35
N GLN A 241 -17.37 14.64 -12.24
CA GLN A 241 -16.70 15.88 -11.85
C GLN A 241 -17.65 16.80 -11.05
N LYS A 242 -18.88 16.99 -11.53
CA LYS A 242 -19.92 17.77 -10.82
C LYS A 242 -20.29 17.15 -9.48
N GLU A 243 -20.42 15.82 -9.42
CA GLU A 243 -20.70 15.10 -8.18
C GLU A 243 -19.56 15.26 -7.16
N LEU A 244 -18.30 15.20 -7.61
CA LEU A 244 -17.14 15.43 -6.75
C LEU A 244 -17.10 16.87 -6.21
N GLU A 245 -17.32 17.87 -7.05
CA GLU A 245 -17.39 19.28 -6.64
C GLU A 245 -18.49 19.52 -5.61
N TRP A 246 -19.65 18.89 -5.82
CA TRP A 246 -20.76 18.92 -4.87
C TRP A 246 -20.40 18.26 -3.53
N LEU A 247 -19.79 17.06 -3.54
CA LEU A 247 -19.34 16.36 -2.33
C LEU A 247 -18.30 17.16 -1.55
N VAL A 248 -17.33 17.77 -2.24
CA VAL A 248 -16.33 18.64 -1.60
C VAL A 248 -17.04 19.81 -0.93
N LYS A 249 -17.96 20.51 -1.60
CA LYS A 249 -18.70 21.62 -1.00
C LYS A 249 -19.49 21.19 0.24
N LEU A 250 -20.05 19.98 0.23
CA LEU A 250 -20.87 19.47 1.32
C LEU A 250 -20.06 19.01 2.53
N PHE A 251 -18.91 18.36 2.31
CA PHE A 251 -18.18 17.65 3.38
C PHE A 251 -16.79 18.21 3.69
N SER A 252 -16.28 19.18 2.93
CA SER A 252 -14.98 19.80 3.22
C SER A 252 -14.97 20.73 4.44
N SER A 253 -16.14 21.26 4.81
CA SER A 253 -16.28 22.34 5.80
C SER A 253 -16.62 21.86 7.22
N THR A 254 -16.60 20.56 7.51
CA THR A 254 -16.87 20.05 8.87
C THR A 254 -15.85 20.59 9.88
N THR A 255 -16.36 21.37 10.83
CA THR A 255 -15.66 22.37 11.63
C THR A 255 -14.81 21.84 12.81
N SER A 256 -14.36 20.59 12.83
CA SER A 256 -13.70 20.07 14.05
C SER A 256 -12.57 19.05 13.95
N LYS A 257 -12.11 18.59 12.77
CA LYS A 257 -10.98 17.64 12.73
C LYS A 257 -9.97 17.90 11.62
N SER A 258 -8.73 18.04 12.05
CA SER A 258 -7.51 17.84 11.27
C SER A 258 -7.58 16.53 10.47
N PHE A 259 -6.95 16.51 9.31
CA PHE A 259 -6.72 15.26 8.58
C PHE A 259 -6.02 14.23 9.49
N VAL A 260 -6.37 12.96 9.31
CA VAL A 260 -5.77 11.85 10.05
C VAL A 260 -5.12 10.86 9.07
N PHE A 261 -4.13 10.13 9.56
CA PHE A 261 -3.61 8.97 8.85
C PHE A 261 -4.65 7.85 8.91
N ALA A 262 -5.26 7.50 7.78
CA ALA A 262 -6.37 6.55 7.71
C ALA A 262 -6.03 5.29 6.91
N HIS A 263 -6.67 4.16 7.24
CA HIS A 263 -6.52 2.90 6.50
C HIS A 263 -7.07 2.95 5.07
N CYS A 264 -8.20 3.63 4.88
CA CYS A 264 -8.86 3.81 3.57
C CYS A 264 -9.34 2.54 2.84
N ASP A 265 -9.27 1.35 3.46
CA ASP A 265 -9.69 0.07 2.87
C ASP A 265 -10.03 -0.99 3.94
N LEU A 266 -10.80 -0.61 4.96
CA LEU A 266 -11.04 -1.47 6.12
C LEU A 266 -12.21 -2.45 5.91
N LEU A 267 -12.02 -3.39 4.97
CA LEU A 267 -12.89 -4.54 4.76
C LEU A 267 -12.60 -5.67 5.76
N SER A 268 -13.52 -6.61 5.96
CA SER A 268 -13.36 -7.67 6.99
C SER A 268 -12.10 -8.51 6.79
N GLY A 269 -11.73 -8.80 5.54
CA GLY A 269 -10.49 -9.50 5.19
C GLY A 269 -9.19 -8.79 5.62
N ASN A 270 -9.25 -7.51 5.97
CA ASN A 270 -8.12 -6.71 6.45
C ASN A 270 -8.09 -6.61 8.00
N VAL A 271 -8.96 -7.35 8.69
CA VAL A 271 -8.98 -7.41 10.15
C VAL A 271 -8.57 -8.82 10.60
N ILE A 272 -7.53 -8.90 11.42
CA ILE A 272 -7.03 -10.17 12.01
C ILE A 272 -7.44 -10.20 13.48
N ILE A 273 -8.11 -11.27 13.89
CA ILE A 273 -8.39 -11.59 15.29
C ILE A 273 -7.23 -12.41 15.82
N GLU A 274 -6.44 -11.80 16.71
CA GLU A 274 -5.34 -12.48 17.39
C GLU A 274 -5.87 -13.62 18.28
N PRO A 275 -5.10 -14.72 18.42
CA PRO A 275 -5.48 -15.79 19.32
C PRO A 275 -5.57 -15.30 20.78
N PRO A 276 -6.35 -15.96 21.65
CA PRO A 276 -6.38 -15.65 23.06
C PRO A 276 -4.97 -15.68 23.64
N THR A 277 -4.59 -14.65 24.39
CA THR A 277 -3.32 -14.67 25.14
C THR A 277 -3.45 -15.74 26.22
N THR A 278 -2.75 -16.88 26.05
CA THR A 278 -2.57 -17.82 27.15
C THR A 278 -1.75 -17.11 28.21
N PRO A 279 -2.27 -16.88 29.43
CA PRO A 279 -1.46 -16.32 30.50
C PRO A 279 -0.26 -17.25 30.73
N ALA A 280 0.93 -16.65 30.79
CA ALA A 280 2.17 -17.32 31.14
C ALA A 280 2.18 -17.76 32.60
#